data_AF-A0A1E3T7P0-F1
#
_entry.id   AF-A0A1E3T7P0-F1
#
_cell.length_a   1.000
_cell.length_b   1.000
_cell.length_c   1.000
_cell.angle_alpha   90.00
_cell.angle_beta   90.00
_cell.angle_gamma   90.00
#
_symmetry.space_group_name_H-M   'P 1'
#
loop_
_entity.id
_entity.type
_entity.pdbx_description
1 polymer ?
#
loop_
_entity_poly.entity_id
_entity_poly.type
_entity_poly.pdbx_seq_one_letter_code
_entity_poly.pdbx_strand_id
1 'polypeptide(L)' 'MAAVCEICGKGPGFGKSVSHSHRRTSRRWDPNVQTVHVAARPGGNKKRVNACTSCIKAGKVVRG' A
#
# COMPACT_ATOMS: atom_id res chain seq x y z
N MET A 1 8.65 -0.73 5.04
CA MET A 1 7.40 -0.22 4.44
C MET A 1 6.23 -0.88 5.13
N ALA A 2 5.26 -0.09 5.60
CA ALA A 2 4.04 -0.64 6.16
C ALA A 2 3.27 -1.37 5.05
N ALA A 3 2.89 -2.63 5.28
CA ALA A 3 2.12 -3.42 4.31
C ALA A 3 0.63 -3.06 4.31
N VAL A 4 0.22 -2.02 5.05
CA VAL A 4 -1.17 -1.60 5.22
C VAL A 4 -1.34 -0.18 4.71
N CYS A 5 -2.33 0.00 3.83
CA CYS A 5 -2.75 1.31 3.37
C CYS A 5 -3.62 2.00 4.43
N GLU A 6 -3.27 3.21 4.85
CA GLU A 6 -4.04 4.00 5.83
C GLU A 6 -5.36 4.52 5.26
N ILE A 7 -5.54 4.51 3.94
CA ILE A 7 -6.70 5.09 3.26
C ILE A 7 -7.79 4.05 2.98
N CYS A 8 -7.40 2.84 2.60
CA CYS A 8 -8.35 1.77 2.26
C CYS A 8 -8.18 0.49 3.07
N GLY A 9 -7.27 0.46 4.05
CA GLY A 9 -7.04 -0.69 4.92
C GLY A 9 -6.46 -1.92 4.23
N LYS A 10 -6.11 -1.85 2.93
CA LYS A 10 -5.54 -3.00 2.20
C LYS A 10 -4.26 -3.47 2.90
N GLY A 11 -4.28 -4.69 3.41
CA GLY A 11 -3.16 -5.39 4.02
C GLY A 11 -2.56 -6.46 3.11
N PRO A 12 -1.52 -7.15 3.58
CA PRO A 12 -0.88 -8.23 2.84
C PRO A 12 -1.74 -9.50 2.82
N GLY A 13 -1.79 -10.15 1.65
CA GLY A 13 -2.36 -11.49 1.52
C GLY A 13 -1.30 -12.58 1.79
N PHE A 14 -1.71 -13.72 2.33
CA PHE A 14 -0.81 -14.85 2.62
C PHE A 14 -1.05 -16.02 1.66
N GLY A 15 0.00 -16.80 1.39
CA GLY A 15 -0.13 -18.07 0.68
C GLY A 15 1.22 -18.74 0.48
N LYS A 16 1.37 -19.50 -0.61
CA LYS A 16 2.55 -20.35 -0.84
C LYS A 16 3.23 -20.03 -2.18
N SER A 17 4.55 -20.06 -2.17
CA SER A 17 5.32 -20.24 -3.40
C SER A 17 5.40 -21.74 -3.65
N VAL A 18 4.94 -22.18 -4.81
CA VAL A 18 4.96 -23.60 -5.20
C VAL A 18 6.07 -23.78 -6.22
N SER A 19 7.10 -24.56 -5.87
CA SER A 19 8.18 -24.89 -6.80
C SER A 19 7.72 -25.90 -7.86
N HIS A 20 8.54 -26.10 -8.90
CA HIS A 20 8.32 -27.13 -9.91
C HIS A 20 8.14 -28.54 -9.30
N SER A 21 8.88 -28.86 -8.23
CA SER A 21 8.78 -30.11 -7.46
C SER A 21 7.69 -30.10 -6.38
N HIS A 22 6.73 -29.18 -6.46
CA HIS A 22 5.62 -29.02 -5.51
C HIS A 22 6.03 -28.72 -4.06
N ARG A 23 7.25 -28.23 -3.81
CA ARG A 23 7.61 -27.73 -2.47
C ARG A 23 6.88 -26.42 -2.21
N ARG A 24 6.15 -26.36 -1.09
CA ARG A 24 5.34 -25.21 -0.68
C ARG A 24 6.08 -24.40 0.39
N THR A 25 6.61 -23.24 0.02
CA THR A 25 7.20 -22.30 0.98
C THR A 25 6.21 -21.18 1.30
N SER A 26 6.17 -20.71 2.55
CA SER A 26 5.29 -19.60 2.94
C SER A 26 5.73 -18.30 2.27
N ARG A 27 4.78 -17.56 1.68
CA ARG A 27 5.00 -16.22 1.15
C ARG A 27 3.82 -15.31 1.47
N ARG A 28 4.06 -14.01 1.34
CA ARG A 28 3.03 -12.98 1.37
C ARG A 28 3.02 -12.18 0.07
N TRP A 29 1.90 -11.56 -0.25
CA TRP A 29 1.75 -10.57 -1.30
C TRP A 29 1.44 -9.24 -0.62
N ASP A 30 2.46 -8.39 -0.54
CA ASP A 30 2.33 -7.06 0.02
C ASP A 30 1.71 -6.12 -1.03
N PRO A 31 0.70 -5.30 -0.67
CA PRO A 31 0.24 -4.24 -1.55
C PRO A 31 1.39 -3.24 -1.78
N ASN A 32 1.46 -2.67 -2.99
CA ASN A 32 2.43 -1.63 -3.29
C ASN A 32 2.00 -0.32 -2.58
N VAL A 33 2.46 -0.16 -1.34
CA VAL A 33 2.23 1.00 -0.49
C VAL A 33 3.40 1.96 -0.60
N GLN A 34 3.08 3.21 -0.88
CA GLN A 34 4.04 4.30 -1.05
C GLN A 34 3.80 5.34 0.03
N THR A 35 4.89 5.87 0.58
CA THR A 35 4.83 7.00 1.50
C THR A 35 4.60 8.27 0.69
N VAL A 36 3.47 8.95 0.91
CA VAL A 36 3.13 10.19 0.20
C VAL A 36 2.81 11.30 1.19
N HIS A 37 3.06 12.54 0.77
CA HIS A 37 2.65 13.73 1.49
C HIS A 37 1.25 14.13 1.03
N VAL A 38 0.30 14.19 1.96
CA VAL A 38 -1.08 14.60 1.70
C VAL A 38 -1.37 15.89 2.41
N ALA A 39 -2.02 16.81 1.70
CA ALA A 39 -2.60 17.99 2.33
C ALA A 39 -4.09 17.73 2.60
N ALA A 40 -4.56 18.01 3.82
CA ALA A 40 -5.99 17.90 4.16
C ALA A 40 -6.85 18.98 3.50
N ARG A 41 -6.22 20.10 3.11
CA ARG A 41 -6.80 21.22 2.36
C ARG A 41 -5.77 21.75 1.37
N PRO A 42 -6.17 22.32 0.21
CA PRO A 42 -5.26 23.03 -0.69
C PRO A 42 -4.52 24.13 0.08
N GLY A 43 -3.18 24.16 -0.01
CA GLY A 43 -2.32 25.11 0.72
C GLY A 43 -2.10 24.81 2.21
N GLY A 44 -2.65 23.70 2.74
CA GLY A 44 -2.50 23.31 4.14
C GLY A 44 -1.24 22.49 4.45
N ASN A 45 -1.04 22.21 5.74
CA ASN A 45 0.09 21.41 6.23
C ASN A 45 0.08 19.99 5.64
N LYS A 46 1.23 19.57 5.10
CA LYS A 46 1.43 18.23 4.54
C LYS A 46 1.65 17.23 5.66
N LYS A 47 0.89 16.13 5.65
CA LYS A 47 1.12 14.97 6.52
C LYS A 47 1.68 13.81 5.70
N ARG A 48 2.60 13.06 6.29
CA ARG A 48 3.07 11.80 5.73
C ARG A 48 2.05 10.71 6.01
N VAL A 49 1.62 10.01 4.96
CA VAL A 49 0.74 8.83 5.08
C VAL A 49 1.26 7.69 4.21
N ASN A 50 0.87 6.48 4.58
CA ASN A 50 1.09 5.28 3.77
C ASN A 50 -0.12 5.03 2.86
N ALA A 51 0.03 5.24 1.55
CA ALA A 51 -1.04 5.08 0.57
C ALA A 51 -0.68 4.02 -0.47
N CYS A 52 -1.61 3.10 -0.77
CA CYS A 52 -1.42 2.16 -1.88
C CYS A 52 -1.50 2.87 -3.23
N THR A 53 -0.77 2.34 -4.22
CA THR A 53 -0.77 2.86 -5.59
C THR A 53 -2.17 2.94 -6.21
N SER A 54 -3.08 2.06 -5.81
CA SER A 54 -4.51 2.11 -6.20
C SER A 54 -5.22 3.37 -5.69
N CYS A 55 -5.00 3.76 -4.43
CA CYS A 55 -5.59 4.99 -3.88
C CYS A 55 -4.99 6.24 -4.51
N ILE A 56 -3.67 6.21 -4.76
CA ILE A 56 -2.96 7.28 -5.44
C ILE A 56 -3.51 7.48 -6.86
N LYS A 57 -3.62 6.39 -7.64
CA LYS A 57 -4.13 6.43 -9.01
C LYS A 57 -5.58 6.91 -9.07
N ALA A 58 -6.38 6.57 -8.06
CA ALA A 58 -7.78 6.99 -7.97
C ALA A 58 -7.97 8.42 -7.47
N GLY A 59 -6.91 9.18 -7.18
CA GLY A 59 -7.01 10.56 -6.68
C GLY A 59 -7.59 10.67 -5.26
N LYS A 60 -7.65 9.56 -4.50
CA LYS A 60 -8.11 9.56 -3.10
C LYS A 60 -7.12 10.24 -2.15
N VAL A 61 -5.97 10.67 -2.68
CA VAL A 61 -4.85 11.28 -1.96
C VAL A 61 -4.44 12.51 -2.74
N VAL A 62 -4.70 13.70 -2.19
CA VAL A 62 -4.30 14.96 -2.80
C VAL A 62 -2.81 15.17 -2.51
N ARG A 63 -1.98 14.97 -3.54
CA ARG A 63 -0.56 15.31 -3.48
C ARG A 63 -0.43 16.82 -3.55
N GLY A 64 0.22 17.41 -2.56
CA GLY A 64 0.55 18.83 -2.53
C GLY A 64 2.04 19.06 -2.73
#